data_AF-A0A9N9BZM2-F1
#
_entry.id   AF-A0A9N9BZM2-F1
#
_cell.length_a   1.000
_cell.length_b   1.000
_cell.length_c   1.000
_cell.angle_alpha   90.00
_cell.angle_beta   90.00
_cell.angle_gamma   90.00
#
_symmetry.space_group_name_H-M   'P 1'
#
loop_
_entity.id
_entity.type
_entity.pdbx_description
1 polymer ?
#
loop_
_entity_poly.entity_id
_entity_poly.type
_entity_poly.pdbx_seq_one_letter_code
_entity_poly.pdbx_strand_id
1 'polypeptide(L)'
;MNQLENNKKANHLERTSHIERQKDKISAKIISITNVTPTIKTFLFHSPSSSSSSLDFLPGQWLDVFISSISIVGGFSITSTPQLYSNTNTFELAIKNSNHPPAKWFHEMARIGDMVQVRVGGNFVWNEEIEYQQGTERIIFIAGGVGMNPLMSMIENWKN
;
A
#
# COMPACT_ATOMS: atom_id res chain seq x y z
N MET A 1 24.80 35.81 3.59
CA MET A 1 23.61 35.57 2.74
C MET A 1 23.33 34.08 2.81
N ASN A 2 22.38 33.67 3.66
CA ASN A 2 22.19 32.27 4.06
C ASN A 2 21.60 31.45 2.91
N GLN A 3 22.34 30.44 2.47
CA GLN A 3 21.80 29.32 1.70
C GLN A 3 21.00 28.42 2.65
N LEU A 4 19.70 28.68 2.76
CA LEU A 4 18.74 27.65 3.15
C LEU A 4 18.31 26.97 1.86
N GLU A 5 19.15 26.06 1.36
CA GLU A 5 18.70 25.06 0.39
C GLU A 5 17.61 24.23 1.08
N ASN A 6 16.36 24.52 0.73
CA ASN A 6 15.21 23.70 1.06
C ASN A 6 15.49 22.30 0.51
N ASN A 7 15.93 21.40 1.38
CA ASN A 7 16.22 20.01 1.07
C ASN A 7 14.88 19.29 0.85
N LYS A 8 14.24 19.58 -0.28
CA LYS A 8 12.91 19.09 -0.64
C LYS A 8 13.05 17.60 -0.92
N LYS A 9 12.70 16.77 0.07
CA LYS A 9 12.67 15.32 -0.08
C LYS A 9 11.84 14.99 -1.32
N ALA A 10 12.43 14.24 -2.24
CA ALA A 10 11.76 13.77 -3.45
C ALA A 10 10.45 13.07 -3.07
N ASN A 11 9.40 13.35 -3.83
CA ASN A 11 8.09 12.76 -3.59
C ASN A 11 8.09 11.25 -3.93
N HIS A 12 7.02 10.55 -3.56
CA HIS A 12 6.90 9.11 -3.77
C HIS A 12 7.16 8.68 -5.23
N LEU A 13 6.56 9.37 -6.20
CA LEU A 13 6.69 9.05 -7.62
C LEU A 13 8.11 9.30 -8.14
N GLU A 14 8.75 10.39 -7.71
CA GLU A 14 10.14 10.70 -8.06
C GLU A 14 11.10 9.63 -7.54
N ARG A 15 10.96 9.28 -6.25
CA ARG A 15 11.80 8.27 -5.58
C ARG A 15 11.69 6.89 -6.19
N THR A 16 10.53 6.53 -6.70
CA THR A 16 10.22 5.18 -7.19
C THR A 16 9.96 5.17 -8.69
N SER A 17 10.44 6.17 -9.43
CA SER A 17 10.23 6.35 -10.87
C SER A 17 10.76 5.19 -11.72
N HIS A 18 11.80 4.50 -11.24
CA HIS A 18 12.42 3.34 -11.87
C HIS A 18 11.67 2.02 -11.60
N ILE A 19 10.60 2.04 -10.82
CA ILE A 19 9.83 0.86 -10.43
C ILE A 19 8.61 0.71 -11.34
N GLU A 20 8.43 -0.50 -11.87
CA GLU A 20 7.29 -0.87 -12.69
C GLU A 20 5.97 -0.74 -11.92
N ARG A 21 4.91 -0.40 -12.66
CA ARG A 21 3.56 -0.20 -12.13
C ARG A 21 2.55 -0.79 -13.10
N GLN A 22 1.47 -1.32 -12.55
CA GLN A 22 0.27 -1.64 -13.32
C GLN A 22 -0.19 -0.38 -14.09
N LYS A 23 -0.59 -0.46 -15.35
CA LYS A 23 -0.93 0.74 -16.13
C LYS A 23 -2.18 1.44 -15.62
N ASP A 24 -3.21 0.65 -15.34
CA ASP A 24 -4.53 1.14 -15.00
C ASP A 24 -4.62 1.63 -13.56
N LYS A 25 -5.48 2.63 -13.38
CA LYS A 25 -5.90 3.10 -12.06
C LYS A 25 -7.27 2.53 -11.76
N ILE A 26 -7.45 2.08 -10.54
CA ILE A 26 -8.66 1.39 -10.09
C ILE A 26 -9.30 2.20 -8.97
N SER A 27 -10.60 2.44 -9.10
CA SER A 27 -11.36 3.15 -8.08
C SER A 27 -11.64 2.22 -6.90
N ALA A 28 -11.38 2.71 -5.69
CA ALA A 28 -11.59 1.96 -4.47
C ALA A 28 -12.31 2.81 -3.42
N LYS A 29 -13.30 2.21 -2.76
CA LYS A 29 -14.15 2.85 -1.75
C LYS A 29 -13.70 2.44 -0.36
N ILE A 30 -13.54 3.39 0.55
CA ILE A 30 -13.32 3.06 1.97
C ILE A 30 -14.61 2.47 2.54
N ILE A 31 -14.54 1.22 3.02
CA ILE A 31 -15.69 0.52 3.62
C ILE A 31 -15.55 0.33 5.13
N SER A 32 -14.32 0.41 5.66
CA SER A 32 -14.07 0.37 7.11
C SER A 32 -12.84 1.19 7.47
N ILE A 33 -12.86 1.77 8.68
CA ILE A 33 -11.73 2.50 9.28
C ILE A 33 -11.61 2.05 10.73
N THR A 34 -10.42 1.56 11.11
CA THR A 34 -10.15 1.09 12.47
C THR A 34 -8.95 1.84 13.06
N ASN A 35 -9.09 2.37 14.27
CA ASN A 35 -7.95 2.92 15.02
C ASN A 35 -7.21 1.78 15.73
N VAL A 36 -6.03 1.41 15.23
CA VAL A 36 -5.22 0.32 15.81
C VAL A 36 -4.33 0.83 16.93
N THR A 37 -3.75 2.01 16.76
CA THR A 37 -2.98 2.71 17.81
C THR A 37 -3.26 4.22 17.74
N PRO A 38 -2.81 5.04 18.70
CA PRO A 38 -2.96 6.49 18.62
C PRO A 38 -2.35 7.13 17.36
N THR A 39 -1.45 6.42 16.67
CA THR A 39 -0.80 6.92 15.46
C THR A 39 -1.04 6.05 14.23
N ILE A 40 -1.80 4.95 14.30
CA ILE A 40 -2.01 4.04 13.17
C ILE A 40 -3.50 3.73 13.02
N LYS A 41 -4.00 3.90 11.79
CA LYS A 41 -5.33 3.47 11.39
C LYS A 41 -5.23 2.45 10.26
N THR A 42 -6.11 1.45 10.23
CA THR A 42 -6.31 0.60 9.07
C THR A 42 -7.54 1.05 8.28
N PHE A 43 -7.47 0.88 6.97
CA PHE A 43 -8.51 1.23 6.03
C PHE A 43 -8.76 0.01 5.14
N LEU A 44 -9.98 -0.52 5.22
CA LEU A 44 -10.41 -1.57 4.31
C LEU A 44 -11.10 -0.91 3.12
N PHE A 45 -10.65 -1.26 1.92
CA PHE A 45 -11.19 -0.74 0.68
C PHE A 45 -11.92 -1.84 -0.08
N HIS A 46 -13.01 -1.48 -0.74
CA HIS A 46 -13.65 -2.31 -1.75
C HIS A 46 -13.44 -1.70 -3.14
N SER A 47 -12.96 -2.51 -4.08
CA SER A 47 -12.78 -2.16 -5.47
C SER A 47 -13.94 -2.72 -6.28
N PRO A 48 -14.92 -1.91 -6.72
CA PRO A 48 -16.06 -2.42 -7.47
C PRO A 48 -15.61 -3.10 -8.76
N SER A 49 -16.09 -4.31 -9.03
CA SER A 49 -15.73 -5.11 -10.21
C SER A 49 -16.28 -4.57 -11.54
N SER A 50 -16.88 -3.37 -11.54
CA SER A 50 -17.41 -2.71 -12.75
C SER A 50 -16.34 -2.04 -13.61
N SER A 51 -15.07 -2.06 -13.20
CA SER A 51 -13.94 -1.63 -14.02
C SER A 51 -13.47 -2.76 -14.94
N SER A 52 -13.03 -2.42 -16.14
CA SER A 52 -12.40 -3.35 -17.10
C SER A 52 -11.07 -3.95 -16.60
N SER A 53 -10.58 -3.49 -15.45
CA SER A 53 -9.28 -3.82 -14.89
C SER A 53 -9.42 -4.08 -13.39
N SER A 54 -8.71 -5.10 -12.88
CA SER A 54 -8.60 -5.46 -11.45
C SER A 54 -7.17 -5.21 -10.94
N LEU A 55 -7.01 -5.07 -9.63
CA LEU A 55 -5.66 -4.99 -9.07
C LEU A 55 -5.01 -6.36 -9.21
N ASP A 56 -3.80 -6.37 -9.74
CA ASP A 56 -2.97 -7.57 -9.82
C ASP A 56 -1.67 -7.27 -9.06
N PHE A 57 -1.57 -7.84 -7.87
CA PHE A 57 -0.45 -7.58 -6.97
C PHE A 57 0.05 -8.85 -6.29
N LEU A 58 1.33 -8.83 -5.95
CA LEU A 58 2.01 -9.82 -5.14
C LEU A 58 2.15 -9.34 -3.69
N PRO A 59 2.29 -10.26 -2.73
CA PRO A 59 2.54 -9.89 -1.35
C PRO A 59 3.79 -9.01 -1.21
N GLY A 60 3.68 -7.96 -0.41
CA GLY A 60 4.77 -7.01 -0.16
C GLY A 60 4.77 -5.75 -1.05
N GLN A 61 3.99 -5.74 -2.14
CA GLN A 61 3.84 -4.55 -2.98
C GLN A 61 3.08 -3.40 -2.30
N TRP A 62 3.10 -2.24 -2.92
CA TRP A 62 2.38 -1.04 -2.47
C TRP A 62 1.34 -0.57 -3.48
N LEU A 63 0.49 0.35 -3.04
CA LEU A 63 -0.39 1.13 -3.90
C LEU A 63 0.09 2.57 -3.99
N ASP A 64 0.22 3.07 -5.20
CA ASP A 64 0.11 4.50 -5.48
C ASP A 64 -1.35 4.90 -5.21
N VAL A 65 -1.59 5.78 -4.24
CA VAL A 65 -2.93 6.24 -3.86
C VAL A 65 -3.12 7.69 -4.29
N PHE A 66 -4.10 7.90 -5.16
CA PHE A 66 -4.51 9.18 -5.71
C PHE A 66 -5.78 9.65 -4.99
N ILE A 67 -5.68 10.78 -4.29
CA ILE A 67 -6.78 11.39 -3.54
C ILE A 67 -7.18 12.67 -4.28
N SER A 68 -8.44 12.81 -4.69
CA SER A 68 -8.88 13.91 -5.58
C SER A 68 -8.57 15.31 -5.05
N SER A 69 -8.56 15.50 -3.73
CA SER A 69 -8.27 16.78 -3.08
C SER A 69 -6.77 17.02 -2.80
N ILE A 70 -5.87 16.12 -3.21
CA ILE A 70 -4.44 16.19 -2.91
C ILE A 70 -3.63 15.95 -4.18
N SER A 71 -2.75 16.88 -4.52
CA SER A 71 -1.89 16.77 -5.70
C SER A 71 -0.74 15.78 -5.56
N ILE A 72 -0.39 15.42 -4.31
CA ILE A 72 0.67 14.47 -3.99
C ILE A 72 0.10 13.04 -3.94
N VAL A 73 0.75 12.13 -4.64
CA VAL A 73 0.42 10.70 -4.62
C VAL A 73 1.07 10.04 -3.40
N GLY A 74 0.27 9.30 -2.63
CA GLY A 74 0.74 8.50 -1.51
C GLY A 74 1.26 7.14 -1.97
N GLY A 75 2.29 6.62 -1.31
CA GLY A 75 2.74 5.23 -1.47
C GLY A 75 2.52 4.47 -0.17
N PHE A 76 1.71 3.43 -0.18
CA PHE A 76 1.39 2.65 1.02
C PHE A 76 1.46 1.14 0.72
N SER A 77 2.26 0.41 1.48
CA SER A 77 2.34 -1.05 1.37
C SER A 77 0.98 -1.69 1.67
N ILE A 78 0.61 -2.64 0.82
CA ILE A 78 -0.60 -3.45 1.01
C ILE A 78 -0.36 -4.35 2.23
N THR A 79 -1.34 -4.39 3.12
CA THR A 79 -1.25 -5.19 4.36
C THR A 79 -1.95 -6.55 4.18
N SER A 80 -2.98 -6.61 3.34
CA SER A 80 -3.73 -7.83 3.01
C SER A 80 -3.07 -8.71 1.95
N THR A 81 -3.57 -9.92 1.77
CA THR A 81 -3.11 -10.87 0.73
C THR A 81 -3.79 -10.66 -0.63
N PRO A 82 -3.13 -11.06 -1.74
CA PRO A 82 -3.79 -11.14 -3.05
C PRO A 82 -5.00 -12.08 -3.04
N GLN A 83 -4.92 -13.20 -2.32
CA GLN A 83 -6.02 -14.16 -2.18
C GLN A 83 -7.29 -13.50 -1.58
N LEU A 84 -7.13 -12.64 -0.56
CA LEU A 84 -8.26 -11.89 0.00
C LEU A 84 -8.90 -11.00 -1.06
N TYR A 85 -8.08 -10.30 -1.86
CA TYR A 85 -8.57 -9.45 -2.93
C TYR A 85 -9.31 -10.26 -4.01
N SER A 86 -8.75 -11.37 -4.48
CA SER A 86 -9.41 -12.24 -5.46
C SER A 86 -10.77 -12.76 -4.99
N ASN A 87 -10.91 -13.04 -3.69
CA ASN A 87 -12.14 -13.61 -3.11
C ASN A 87 -13.21 -12.56 -2.82
N THR A 88 -12.81 -11.32 -2.49
CA THR A 88 -13.73 -10.33 -1.90
C THR A 88 -13.74 -8.97 -2.61
N ASN A 89 -12.81 -8.75 -3.54
CA ASN A 89 -12.46 -7.46 -4.11
C ASN A 89 -12.10 -6.41 -3.04
N THR A 90 -11.51 -6.84 -1.93
CA THR A 90 -11.06 -5.94 -0.86
C THR A 90 -9.56 -6.01 -0.62
N PHE A 91 -8.99 -4.88 -0.21
CA PHE A 91 -7.60 -4.79 0.22
C PHE A 91 -7.50 -3.84 1.42
N GLU A 92 -6.46 -4.02 2.24
CA GLU A 92 -6.25 -3.22 3.45
C GLU A 92 -4.93 -2.44 3.39
N LEU A 93 -4.98 -1.18 3.86
CA LEU A 93 -3.81 -0.36 4.13
C LEU A 93 -3.76 0.04 5.62
N ALA A 94 -2.64 -0.24 6.28
CA ALA A 94 -2.32 0.32 7.60
C ALA A 94 -1.47 1.58 7.48
N ILE A 95 -1.99 2.73 7.91
CA ILE A 95 -1.37 4.04 7.66
C ILE A 95 -1.03 4.71 8.98
N LYS A 96 0.26 5.07 9.15
CA LYS A 96 0.74 5.87 10.28
C LYS A 96 0.54 7.36 10.05
N ASN A 97 0.10 8.07 11.08
CA ASN A 97 -0.08 9.52 11.06
C ASN A 97 1.26 10.23 10.84
N SER A 98 1.26 11.24 9.97
CA SER A 98 2.43 12.08 9.70
C SER A 98 2.00 13.37 8.99
N ASN A 99 2.94 14.31 8.85
CA ASN A 99 2.73 15.53 8.08
C ASN A 99 2.73 15.31 6.55
N HIS A 100 2.92 14.08 6.07
CA HIS A 100 2.82 13.78 4.64
C HIS A 100 1.35 13.90 4.18
N PRO A 101 0.99 14.73 3.18
CA PRO A 101 -0.40 15.10 2.95
C PRO A 101 -1.37 13.94 2.72
N PRO A 102 -1.05 12.90 1.92
CA PRO A 102 -1.88 11.71 1.83
C PRO A 102 -2.12 11.00 3.17
N ALA A 103 -1.09 10.83 3.99
CA ALA A 103 -1.23 10.18 5.30
C ALA A 103 -2.07 11.04 6.27
N LYS A 104 -1.86 12.36 6.25
CA LYS A 104 -2.64 13.29 7.05
C LYS A 104 -4.12 13.27 6.67
N TRP A 105 -4.43 13.23 5.37
CA TRP A 105 -5.82 13.11 4.90
C TRP A 105 -6.50 11.84 5.37
N PHE A 106 -5.81 10.69 5.32
CA PHE A 106 -6.33 9.45 5.88
C PHE A 106 -6.66 9.58 7.38
N HIS A 107 -5.84 10.30 8.14
CA HIS A 107 -6.06 10.45 9.57
C HIS A 107 -7.14 11.46 9.95
N GLU A 108 -7.22 12.58 9.23
CA GLU A 108 -8.04 13.74 9.64
C GLU A 108 -9.33 13.92 8.83
N MET A 109 -9.34 13.47 7.57
CA MET A 109 -10.39 13.83 6.60
C MET A 109 -11.14 12.63 6.05
N ALA A 110 -10.48 11.49 5.88
CA ALA A 110 -11.06 10.30 5.26
C ALA A 110 -12.25 9.75 6.07
N ARG A 111 -13.31 9.39 5.36
CA ARG A 111 -14.54 8.81 5.91
C ARG A 111 -14.90 7.53 5.16
N ILE A 112 -15.64 6.65 5.85
CA ILE A 112 -16.31 5.53 5.19
C ILE A 112 -17.21 6.10 4.09
N GLY A 113 -17.08 5.55 2.88
CA GLY A 113 -17.77 6.03 1.70
C GLY A 113 -16.90 6.79 0.72
N ASP A 114 -15.78 7.37 1.17
CA ASP A 114 -14.89 8.13 0.30
C ASP A 114 -14.22 7.24 -0.75
N MET A 115 -13.97 7.83 -1.91
CA MET A 115 -13.36 7.18 -3.07
C MET A 115 -11.93 7.66 -3.26
N VAL A 116 -11.03 6.73 -3.56
CA VAL A 116 -9.67 7.00 -4.04
C VAL A 116 -9.44 6.23 -5.34
N GLN A 117 -8.44 6.63 -6.11
CA GLN A 117 -7.90 5.78 -7.16
C GLN A 117 -6.59 5.17 -6.71
N VAL A 118 -6.34 3.92 -7.07
CA VAL A 118 -5.14 3.18 -6.71
C VAL A 118 -4.50 2.50 -7.90
N ARG A 119 -3.20 2.26 -7.82
CA ARG A 119 -2.43 1.52 -8.82
C ARG A 119 -1.30 0.75 -8.14
N VAL A 120 -1.12 -0.50 -8.53
CA VAL A 120 -0.06 -1.36 -7.97
C VAL A 120 1.32 -0.88 -8.43
N GLY A 121 2.26 -0.87 -7.48
CA GLY A 121 3.68 -0.70 -7.74
C GLY A 121 4.52 -1.40 -6.67
N GLY A 122 5.83 -1.48 -6.93
CA GLY A 122 6.78 -2.09 -6.00
C GLY A 122 7.31 -3.42 -6.49
N ASN A 123 8.55 -3.71 -6.10
CA ASN A 123 9.26 -4.95 -6.40
C ASN A 123 9.76 -5.65 -5.13
N PHE A 124 9.36 -5.16 -3.95
CA PHE A 124 9.64 -5.82 -2.68
C PHE A 124 8.63 -6.95 -2.49
N VAL A 125 8.90 -8.07 -3.15
CA VAL A 125 8.03 -9.24 -3.18
C VAL A 125 8.78 -10.44 -2.63
N TRP A 126 8.04 -11.34 -2.00
CA TRP A 126 8.53 -12.65 -1.63
C TRP A 126 7.77 -13.68 -2.45
N ASN A 127 8.52 -14.54 -3.15
CA ASN A 127 7.97 -15.59 -3.99
C ASN A 127 8.40 -16.94 -3.44
N GLU A 128 7.46 -17.64 -2.82
CA GLU A 128 7.67 -18.96 -2.22
C GLU A 128 8.17 -20.00 -3.24
N GLU A 129 7.68 -19.98 -4.48
CA GLU A 129 8.12 -20.94 -5.50
C GLU A 129 9.61 -20.78 -5.83
N ILE A 130 10.09 -19.54 -5.86
CA ILE A 130 11.51 -19.24 -6.09
C ILE A 130 12.35 -19.72 -4.91
N GLU A 131 11.92 -19.43 -3.68
CA GLU A 131 12.63 -19.89 -2.48
C GLU A 131 12.69 -21.42 -2.39
N TYR A 132 11.58 -22.09 -2.71
CA TYR A 132 11.52 -23.56 -2.75
C TYR A 132 12.49 -24.14 -3.79
N GLN A 133 12.51 -23.57 -5.00
CA GLN A 133 13.42 -23.99 -6.06
C GLN A 133 14.90 -23.76 -5.70
N GLN A 134 15.18 -22.73 -4.90
CA GLN A 134 16.53 -22.41 -4.43
C GLN A 134 16.95 -23.23 -3.20
N GLY A 135 16.06 -24.04 -2.63
CA GLY A 135 16.33 -24.81 -1.42
C GLY A 135 16.48 -23.94 -0.17
N THR A 136 15.80 -22.80 -0.12
CA THR A 136 15.83 -21.91 1.05
C THR A 136 15.23 -22.60 2.26
N GLU A 137 16.05 -22.86 3.28
CA GLU A 137 15.61 -23.56 4.50
C GLU A 137 14.90 -22.64 5.50
N ARG A 138 15.25 -21.34 5.52
CA ARG A 138 14.79 -20.40 6.54
C ARG A 138 14.66 -19.00 5.98
N ILE A 139 13.57 -18.33 6.35
CA ILE A 139 13.32 -16.93 6.03
C ILE A 139 13.15 -16.18 7.36
N ILE A 140 13.81 -15.03 7.48
CA ILE A 140 13.75 -14.18 8.67
C ILE A 140 13.16 -12.83 8.27
N PHE A 141 12.02 -12.49 8.86
CA PHE A 141 11.35 -11.21 8.70
C PHE A 141 11.72 -10.26 9.83
N ILE A 142 12.22 -9.07 9.48
CA ILE A 142 12.57 -8.01 10.45
C ILE A 142 11.80 -6.74 10.07
N ALA A 143 10.95 -6.25 10.98
CA ALA A 143 10.17 -5.04 10.77
C ALA A 143 10.21 -4.10 11.98
N GLY A 144 9.99 -2.81 11.71
CA GLY A 144 9.80 -1.78 12.72
C GLY A 144 8.73 -0.77 12.26
N GLY A 145 7.76 -0.49 13.14
CA GLY A 145 6.64 0.41 12.82
C GLY A 145 5.82 -0.09 11.62
N VAL A 146 5.47 0.82 10.71
CA VAL A 146 4.71 0.48 9.48
C VAL A 146 5.50 -0.33 8.45
N GLY A 147 6.80 -0.58 8.69
CA GLY A 147 7.57 -1.55 7.89
C GLY A 147 7.06 -2.99 8.04
N MET A 148 6.17 -3.26 8.99
CA MET A 148 5.53 -4.57 9.17
C MET A 148 4.50 -4.90 8.09
N ASN A 149 3.83 -3.89 7.51
CA ASN A 149 2.74 -4.07 6.55
C ASN A 149 3.07 -5.00 5.37
N PRO A 150 4.16 -4.79 4.60
CA PRO A 150 4.47 -5.70 3.50
C PRO A 150 4.78 -7.12 4.00
N LEU A 151 5.32 -7.28 5.21
CA LEU A 151 5.64 -8.60 5.76
C LEU A 151 4.38 -9.34 6.22
N MET A 152 3.37 -8.63 6.74
CA MET A 152 2.07 -9.22 7.04
C MET A 152 1.44 -9.81 5.78
N SER A 153 1.44 -9.04 4.69
CA SER A 153 0.95 -9.52 3.39
C SER A 153 1.68 -10.80 2.95
N MET A 154 3.01 -10.86 3.11
CA MET A 154 3.83 -12.03 2.80
C MET A 154 3.50 -13.23 3.70
N ILE A 155 3.53 -13.05 5.01
CA ILE A 155 3.31 -14.12 6.01
C ILE A 155 1.90 -14.69 5.90
N GLU A 156 0.88 -13.85 5.73
CA GLU A 156 -0.51 -14.30 5.58
C GLU A 156 -0.77 -14.98 4.24
N ASN A 157 0.02 -14.64 3.20
CA ASN A 157 -0.07 -15.31 1.90
C ASN A 157 0.62 -16.68 1.92
N TRP A 158 1.48 -16.95 2.90
CA TRP A 158 2.20 -18.21 2.98
C TRP A 158 1.24 -19.38 3.18
N LYS A 159 1.28 -20.34 2.26
CA LYS A 159 0.50 -21.57 2.31
C LYS A 159 1.44 -22.72 2.65
N ASN A 160 1.29 -23.29 3.85
CA ASN A 160 1.95 -24.55 4.22
C ASN A 160 1.47 -25.72 3.35
#